data_AF-A0A183J2W5-F1
#
_entry.id   AF-A0A183J2W5-F1
#
_cell.length_a   1.000
_cell.length_b   1.000
_cell.length_c   1.000
_cell.angle_alpha   90.00
_cell.angle_beta   90.00
_cell.angle_gamma   90.00
#
_symmetry.space_group_name_H-M   'P 1'
#
loop_
_entity.id
_entity.type
_entity.pdbx_description
1 polymer ?
#
loop_
_entity_poly.entity_id
_entity_poly.type
_entity_poly.pdbx_seq_one_letter_code
_entity_poly.pdbx_strand_id
1 'polypeptide(L)'
;MLTIQNAIKSNAEAEILCFTGIAGLYLKSREPNGGCPMINKVKTLLEEAQEKLDSLQGVSIVHSEFYKISSTYFREIEDYSSYYREALRYLGCVDTDSMSESEKPIQAFCLGLAALLGEDIYNFGELLAHPILDSLQNTTESWLVDFLFAFNRGDIQRFELLRPSWSKQDDLRNNTVLLERKIRLLCLLELAFARPPTDRKISFEEIRRVCRVDMKEVEHLFMKALSKGLIKGYIDEVERSGYVSWVQPRVLDRQQIEKMSSKISQWCKDVENVGHFIENRAQEILIQ
;
A
#
# COMPACT_ATOMS: atom_id res chain seq x y z
N MET A 1 -24.24 -27.05 17.70
CA MET A 1 -23.29 -25.91 17.76
C MET A 1 -22.71 -25.71 19.15
N LEU A 2 -23.51 -25.56 20.22
CA LEU A 2 -23.00 -25.44 21.61
C LEU A 2 -22.24 -26.67 22.14
N THR A 3 -22.53 -27.87 21.62
CA THR A 3 -21.83 -29.11 22.01
C THR A 3 -20.42 -29.23 21.45
N ILE A 4 -20.10 -28.56 20.33
CA ILE A 4 -18.77 -28.59 19.70
C ILE A 4 -17.83 -27.60 20.42
N GLN A 5 -18.30 -26.40 20.75
CA GLN A 5 -17.54 -25.44 21.58
C GLN A 5 -17.17 -26.00 22.96
N ASN A 6 -18.08 -26.77 23.59
CA ASN A 6 -17.81 -27.35 24.90
C ASN A 6 -16.81 -28.52 24.87
N ALA A 7 -16.65 -29.22 23.74
CA ALA A 7 -15.67 -30.30 23.57
C ALA A 7 -14.27 -29.81 23.17
N ILE A 8 -14.16 -28.57 22.66
CA ILE A 8 -12.97 -28.05 21.99
C ILE A 8 -12.14 -27.07 22.86
N LYS A 9 -12.59 -26.72 24.07
CA LYS A 9 -11.88 -25.82 25.00
C LYS A 9 -10.42 -26.20 25.30
N SER A 10 -9.98 -27.40 24.94
CA SER A 10 -8.59 -27.85 25.11
C SER A 10 -7.65 -27.46 23.96
N ASN A 11 -8.15 -27.04 22.79
CA ASN A 11 -7.32 -26.65 21.65
C ASN A 11 -7.72 -25.28 21.09
N ALA A 12 -6.86 -24.28 21.29
CA ALA A 12 -7.08 -22.89 20.90
C ALA A 12 -7.33 -22.72 19.39
N GLU A 13 -6.69 -23.53 18.56
CA GLU A 13 -6.86 -23.48 17.09
C GLU A 13 -8.29 -23.80 16.66
N ALA A 14 -8.90 -24.80 17.28
CA ALA A 14 -10.24 -25.24 16.94
C ALA A 14 -11.32 -24.30 17.53
N GLU A 15 -11.01 -23.56 18.59
CA GLU A 15 -11.87 -22.47 19.08
C GLU A 15 -11.91 -21.31 18.08
N ILE A 16 -10.76 -20.90 17.52
CA ILE A 16 -10.67 -19.86 16.49
C ILE A 16 -11.41 -20.31 15.22
N LEU A 17 -11.26 -21.58 14.80
CA LEU A 17 -12.04 -22.14 13.68
C LEU A 17 -13.55 -22.14 13.94
N CYS A 18 -13.99 -22.34 15.18
CA CYS A 18 -15.40 -22.22 15.53
C CYS A 18 -15.88 -20.76 15.46
N PHE A 19 -15.12 -19.80 16.00
CA PHE A 19 -15.49 -18.39 15.94
C PHE A 19 -15.52 -17.86 14.51
N THR A 20 -14.51 -18.21 13.71
CA THR A 20 -14.47 -17.89 12.28
C THR A 20 -15.63 -18.56 11.54
N GLY A 21 -15.88 -19.85 11.75
CA GLY A 21 -17.03 -20.54 11.16
C GLY A 21 -18.38 -19.91 11.53
N ILE A 22 -18.55 -19.50 12.79
CA ILE A 22 -19.75 -18.78 13.26
C ILE A 22 -19.86 -17.40 12.60
N ALA A 23 -18.77 -16.65 12.52
CA ALA A 23 -18.73 -15.35 11.83
C ALA A 23 -19.05 -15.50 10.33
N GLY A 24 -18.50 -16.51 9.66
CA GLY A 24 -18.80 -16.82 8.26
C GLY A 24 -20.26 -17.22 8.03
N LEU A 25 -20.89 -17.94 8.98
CA LEU A 25 -22.33 -18.23 8.93
C LEU A 25 -23.17 -16.96 9.12
N TYR A 26 -22.78 -16.07 10.03
CA TYR A 26 -23.47 -14.79 10.22
C TYR A 26 -23.36 -13.87 9.00
N LEU A 27 -22.20 -13.88 8.31
CA LEU A 27 -22.01 -13.13 7.07
C LEU A 27 -22.82 -13.73 5.90
N LYS A 28 -23.03 -15.06 5.89
CA LYS A 28 -23.84 -15.75 4.87
C LYS A 28 -25.35 -15.70 5.16
N SER A 29 -25.76 -15.59 6.43
CA SER A 29 -27.16 -15.43 6.81
C SER A 29 -27.62 -14.01 6.48
N ARG A 30 -28.02 -13.81 5.23
CA ARG A 30 -28.58 -12.56 4.72
C ARG A 30 -30.05 -12.44 5.11
N GLU A 31 -30.42 -11.43 5.89
CA GLU A 31 -31.83 -11.03 6.03
C GLU A 31 -32.31 -10.25 4.78
N PRO A 32 -33.61 -10.32 4.43
CA PRO A 32 -34.16 -9.76 3.19
C PRO A 32 -34.08 -8.22 3.08
N ASN A 33 -33.66 -7.51 4.14
CA ASN A 33 -33.61 -6.06 4.19
C ASN A 33 -32.18 -5.52 4.16
N GLY A 34 -31.31 -6.01 3.27
CA GLY A 34 -30.11 -5.31 2.77
C GLY A 34 -29.06 -4.79 3.76
N GLY A 35 -29.21 -5.01 5.06
CA GLY A 35 -28.29 -4.61 6.11
C GLY A 35 -27.95 -5.80 6.98
N CYS A 36 -26.73 -5.84 7.49
CA CYS A 36 -26.27 -6.86 8.42
C CYS A 36 -26.56 -6.40 9.86
N PRO A 37 -27.63 -6.86 10.54
CA PRO A 37 -27.93 -6.46 11.92
C PRO A 37 -26.89 -6.93 12.95
N MET A 38 -25.91 -7.77 12.56
CA MET A 38 -24.88 -8.32 13.45
C MET A 38 -23.45 -7.89 13.12
N ILE A 39 -23.22 -6.75 12.45
CA ILE A 39 -21.86 -6.22 12.23
C ILE A 39 -21.09 -6.10 13.55
N ASN A 40 -21.73 -5.58 14.60
CA ASN A 40 -21.11 -5.42 15.92
C ASN A 40 -20.78 -6.76 16.58
N LYS A 41 -21.60 -7.80 16.38
CA LYS A 41 -21.34 -9.14 16.95
C LYS A 41 -20.25 -9.87 16.18
N VAL A 42 -20.18 -9.69 14.87
CA VAL A 42 -19.07 -10.20 14.05
C VAL A 42 -17.79 -9.46 14.44
N LYS A 43 -17.83 -8.15 14.66
CA LYS A 43 -16.69 -7.37 15.16
C LYS A 43 -16.13 -7.89 16.48
N THR A 44 -16.99 -8.07 17.49
CA THR A 44 -16.54 -8.58 18.79
C THR A 44 -15.97 -9.99 18.68
N LEU A 45 -16.57 -10.85 17.86
CA LEU A 45 -16.05 -12.20 17.62
C LEU A 45 -14.72 -12.19 16.86
N LEU A 46 -14.52 -11.25 15.93
CA LEU A 46 -13.26 -11.08 15.21
C LEU A 46 -12.17 -10.49 16.10
N GLU A 47 -12.49 -9.55 16.99
CA GLU A 47 -11.56 -8.98 17.98
C GLU A 47 -11.12 -10.04 19.01
N GLU A 48 -12.06 -10.82 19.55
CA GLU A 48 -11.76 -11.95 20.44
C GLU A 48 -10.93 -13.04 19.73
N ALA A 49 -11.25 -13.32 18.47
CA ALA A 49 -10.48 -14.25 17.65
C ALA A 49 -9.08 -13.70 17.33
N GLN A 50 -8.92 -12.38 17.12
CA GLN A 50 -7.63 -11.74 16.89
C GLN A 50 -6.75 -11.77 18.12
N GLU A 51 -7.27 -11.45 19.31
CA GLU A 51 -6.50 -11.51 20.56
C GLU A 51 -6.01 -12.94 20.84
N LYS A 52 -6.86 -13.93 20.58
CA LYS A 52 -6.48 -15.35 20.68
C LYS A 52 -5.49 -15.76 19.59
N LEU A 53 -5.60 -15.22 18.39
CA LEU A 53 -4.66 -15.48 17.29
C LEU A 53 -3.27 -14.90 17.59
N ASP A 54 -3.20 -13.67 18.11
CA ASP A 54 -1.96 -12.99 18.50
C ASP A 54 -1.26 -13.71 19.67
N SER A 55 -2.02 -14.45 20.49
CA SER A 55 -1.47 -15.31 21.55
C SER A 55 -0.84 -16.61 21.04
N LEU A 56 -1.16 -17.02 19.80
CA LEU A 56 -0.61 -18.22 19.17
C LEU A 56 0.64 -17.87 18.37
N GLN A 57 1.73 -18.62 18.59
CA GLN A 57 2.94 -18.49 17.80
C GLN A 57 2.90 -19.48 16.63
N GLY A 58 2.72 -18.97 15.41
CA GLY A 58 2.92 -19.73 14.17
C GLY A 58 1.85 -19.45 13.11
N VAL A 59 2.23 -19.58 11.83
CA VAL A 59 1.30 -19.45 10.70
C VAL A 59 0.66 -20.82 10.47
N SER A 60 -0.62 -20.94 10.80
CA SER A 60 -1.42 -22.16 10.65
C SER A 60 -2.60 -21.91 9.71
N ILE A 61 -3.26 -22.96 9.22
CA ILE A 61 -4.45 -22.90 8.35
C ILE A 61 -5.55 -22.02 8.97
N VAL A 62 -5.60 -21.96 10.30
CA VAL A 62 -6.49 -21.09 11.09
C VAL A 62 -6.36 -19.60 10.70
N HIS A 63 -5.15 -19.12 10.41
CA HIS A 63 -4.90 -17.75 10.00
C HIS A 63 -5.51 -17.46 8.62
N SER A 64 -5.43 -18.42 7.70
CA SER A 64 -6.00 -18.27 6.35
C SER A 64 -7.53 -18.10 6.41
N GLU A 65 -8.23 -18.94 7.18
CA GLU A 65 -9.70 -18.83 7.29
C GLU A 65 -10.10 -17.58 8.06
N PHE A 66 -9.35 -17.21 9.10
CA PHE A 66 -9.57 -15.95 9.82
C PHE A 66 -9.46 -14.73 8.91
N TYR A 67 -8.35 -14.59 8.17
CA TYR A 67 -8.16 -13.45 7.26
C TYR A 67 -9.17 -13.44 6.10
N LYS A 68 -9.58 -14.62 5.60
CA LYS A 68 -10.65 -14.73 4.60
C LYS A 68 -11.96 -14.14 5.12
N ILE A 69 -12.36 -14.49 6.34
CA ILE A 69 -13.60 -14.00 6.93
C ILE A 69 -13.50 -12.52 7.31
N SER A 70 -12.37 -12.11 7.88
CA SER A 70 -12.10 -10.70 8.17
C SER A 70 -12.14 -9.83 6.91
N SER A 71 -11.54 -10.28 5.80
CA SER A 71 -11.62 -9.57 4.52
C SER A 71 -13.05 -9.50 3.99
N THR A 72 -13.84 -10.58 4.06
CA THR A 72 -15.26 -10.50 3.66
C THR A 72 -16.05 -9.52 4.52
N TYR A 73 -15.76 -9.44 5.82
CA TYR A 73 -16.39 -8.49 6.74
C TYR A 73 -16.03 -7.04 6.40
N PHE A 74 -14.75 -6.72 6.17
CA PHE A 74 -14.32 -5.37 5.80
C PHE A 74 -14.88 -4.92 4.45
N ARG A 75 -15.10 -5.86 3.53
CA ARG A 75 -15.76 -5.60 2.25
C ARG A 75 -17.20 -5.13 2.45
N GLU A 76 -17.96 -5.73 3.36
CA GLU A 76 -19.35 -5.34 3.65
C GLU A 76 -19.46 -3.99 4.39
N ILE A 77 -18.40 -3.60 5.13
CA ILE A 77 -18.33 -2.30 5.81
C ILE A 77 -17.86 -1.19 4.86
N GLU A 78 -17.36 -1.55 3.68
CA GLU A 78 -16.69 -0.65 2.74
C GLU A 78 -15.42 0.01 3.32
N ASP A 79 -14.76 -0.64 4.28
CA ASP A 79 -13.43 -0.22 4.76
C ASP A 79 -12.33 -0.85 3.89
N TYR A 80 -11.98 -0.13 2.83
CA TYR A 80 -10.96 -0.55 1.86
C TYR A 80 -9.55 -0.65 2.45
N SER A 81 -9.21 0.17 3.44
CA SER A 81 -7.86 0.21 4.02
C SER A 81 -7.59 -1.05 4.85
N SER A 82 -8.52 -1.39 5.75
CA SER A 82 -8.43 -2.59 6.57
C SER A 82 -8.57 -3.85 5.73
N TYR A 83 -9.47 -3.83 4.73
CA TYR A 83 -9.60 -4.91 3.76
C TYR A 83 -8.28 -5.23 3.07
N TYR A 84 -7.59 -4.21 2.53
CA TYR A 84 -6.32 -4.40 1.83
C TYR A 84 -5.26 -5.06 2.72
N ARG A 85 -5.13 -4.63 3.99
CA ARG A 85 -4.15 -5.18 4.92
C ARG A 85 -4.41 -6.64 5.25
N GLU A 86 -5.66 -6.98 5.58
CA GLU A 86 -6.01 -8.38 5.91
C GLU A 86 -6.00 -9.27 4.66
N ALA A 87 -6.36 -8.74 3.49
CA ALA A 87 -6.25 -9.47 2.24
C ALA A 87 -4.78 -9.76 1.87
N LEU A 88 -3.84 -8.83 2.08
CA LEU A 88 -2.42 -9.13 1.90
C LEU A 88 -1.90 -10.19 2.88
N ARG A 89 -2.32 -10.14 4.14
CA ARG A 89 -1.98 -11.16 5.14
C ARG A 89 -2.51 -12.53 4.74
N TYR A 90 -3.75 -12.58 4.23
CA TYR A 90 -4.33 -13.80 3.67
C TYR A 90 -3.46 -14.37 2.54
N LEU A 91 -3.07 -13.52 1.59
CA LEU A 91 -2.23 -13.92 0.46
C LEU A 91 -0.82 -14.35 0.88
N GLY A 92 -0.28 -13.78 1.95
CA GLY A 92 0.99 -14.23 2.53
C GLY A 92 0.92 -15.59 3.25
N CYS A 93 -0.28 -16.05 3.64
CA CYS A 93 -0.50 -17.33 4.32
C CYS A 93 -0.87 -18.47 3.37
N VAL A 94 -1.31 -18.15 2.15
CA VAL A 94 -1.83 -19.11 1.19
C VAL A 94 -0.85 -19.23 0.03
N ASP A 95 -0.40 -20.45 -0.25
CA ASP A 95 0.35 -20.71 -1.47
C ASP A 95 -0.54 -20.41 -2.67
N THR A 96 -0.04 -19.59 -3.59
CA THR A 96 -0.75 -19.13 -4.80
C THR A 96 -1.27 -20.27 -5.67
N ASP A 97 -0.81 -21.49 -5.45
CA ASP A 97 -1.19 -22.69 -6.20
C ASP A 97 -2.44 -23.40 -5.64
N SER A 98 -2.83 -23.13 -4.39
CA SER A 98 -4.01 -23.74 -3.76
C SER A 98 -5.33 -23.02 -4.07
N MET A 99 -5.28 -21.84 -4.68
CA MET A 99 -6.47 -21.07 -5.04
C MET A 99 -6.97 -21.45 -6.44
N SER A 100 -8.30 -21.52 -6.59
CA SER A 100 -8.90 -21.81 -7.89
C SER A 100 -8.58 -20.70 -8.91
N GLU A 101 -8.26 -21.06 -10.16
CA GLU A 101 -7.91 -20.08 -11.20
C GLU A 101 -9.03 -19.07 -11.50
N SER A 102 -10.28 -19.39 -11.11
CA SER A 102 -11.43 -18.48 -11.24
C SER A 102 -11.55 -17.46 -10.12
N GLU A 103 -11.06 -17.74 -8.91
CA GLU A 103 -11.16 -16.83 -7.76
C GLU A 103 -10.01 -15.81 -7.75
N LYS A 104 -8.84 -16.20 -8.25
CA LYS A 104 -7.65 -15.33 -8.38
C LYS A 104 -7.95 -13.98 -9.06
N PRO A 105 -8.58 -13.90 -10.25
CA PRO A 105 -8.82 -12.62 -10.91
C PRO A 105 -9.83 -11.75 -10.13
N ILE A 106 -10.86 -12.35 -9.51
CA ILE A 106 -11.85 -11.62 -8.72
C ILE A 106 -11.18 -11.00 -7.50
N GLN A 107 -10.37 -11.79 -6.77
CA GLN A 107 -9.66 -11.30 -5.61
C GLN A 107 -8.62 -10.24 -5.97
N ALA A 108 -7.89 -10.43 -7.07
CA ALA A 108 -6.93 -9.47 -7.58
C ALA A 108 -7.60 -8.13 -7.94
N PHE A 109 -8.78 -8.20 -8.56
CA PHE A 109 -9.59 -7.03 -8.90
C PHE A 109 -10.07 -6.30 -7.64
N CYS A 110 -10.66 -7.02 -6.67
CA CYS A 110 -11.08 -6.43 -5.39
C CYS A 110 -9.91 -5.81 -4.62
N LEU A 111 -8.74 -6.46 -4.63
CA LEU A 111 -7.55 -5.97 -3.95
C LEU A 111 -6.99 -4.70 -4.63
N GLY A 112 -6.95 -4.67 -5.96
CA GLY A 112 -6.55 -3.48 -6.71
C GLY A 112 -7.50 -2.29 -6.47
N LEU A 113 -8.80 -2.54 -6.45
CA LEU A 113 -9.79 -1.51 -6.10
C LEU A 113 -9.62 -0.99 -4.67
N ALA A 114 -9.45 -1.89 -3.71
CA ALA A 114 -9.23 -1.51 -2.32
C ALA A 114 -7.92 -0.71 -2.14
N ALA A 115 -6.86 -1.07 -2.86
CA ALA A 115 -5.61 -0.32 -2.86
C ALA A 115 -5.80 1.11 -3.41
N LEU A 116 -6.65 1.28 -4.42
CA LEU A 116 -6.94 2.59 -5.03
C LEU A 116 -7.80 3.45 -4.12
N LEU A 117 -8.88 2.89 -3.57
CA LEU A 117 -9.86 3.59 -2.73
C LEU A 117 -9.37 3.84 -1.29
N GLY A 118 -8.45 3.03 -0.77
CA GLY A 118 -7.93 3.20 0.59
C GLY A 118 -7.17 4.52 0.76
N GLU A 119 -7.56 5.34 1.74
CA GLU A 119 -7.00 6.69 1.94
C GLU A 119 -5.54 6.72 2.40
N ASP A 120 -5.09 5.66 3.07
CA ASP A 120 -3.77 5.60 3.72
C ASP A 120 -2.77 4.69 3.00
N ILE A 121 -3.14 4.16 1.83
CA ILE A 121 -2.29 3.25 1.05
C ILE A 121 -1.62 4.01 -0.09
N TYR A 122 -0.33 4.29 0.08
CA TYR A 122 0.50 4.96 -0.93
C TYR A 122 1.63 4.07 -1.49
N ASN A 123 1.78 2.85 -0.96
CA ASN A 123 2.77 1.88 -1.43
C ASN A 123 2.11 0.81 -2.30
N PHE A 124 2.03 1.07 -3.61
CA PHE A 124 1.47 0.13 -4.59
C PHE A 124 2.48 -0.92 -5.05
N GLY A 125 3.76 -0.73 -4.76
CA GLY A 125 4.81 -1.61 -5.25
C GLY A 125 4.78 -3.01 -4.65
N GLU A 126 4.26 -3.16 -3.43
CA GLU A 126 4.05 -4.47 -2.80
C GLU A 126 3.01 -5.29 -3.55
N LEU A 127 1.89 -4.66 -3.92
CA LEU A 127 0.85 -5.28 -4.74
C LEU A 127 1.36 -5.59 -6.15
N LEU A 128 2.10 -4.66 -6.75
CA LEU A 128 2.67 -4.81 -8.10
C LEU A 128 3.69 -5.95 -8.21
N ALA A 129 4.38 -6.28 -7.12
CA ALA A 129 5.33 -7.39 -7.09
C ALA A 129 4.66 -8.77 -6.94
N HIS A 130 3.38 -8.81 -6.55
CA HIS A 130 2.70 -10.06 -6.27
C HIS A 130 2.21 -10.75 -7.56
N PRO A 131 2.48 -12.06 -7.77
CA PRO A 131 2.11 -12.79 -8.99
C PRO A 131 0.60 -12.95 -9.22
N ILE A 132 -0.24 -12.44 -8.31
CA ILE A 132 -1.70 -12.47 -8.43
C ILE A 132 -2.17 -11.47 -9.49
N LEU A 133 -1.40 -10.38 -9.72
CA LEU A 133 -1.70 -9.44 -10.78
C LEU A 133 -1.34 -9.98 -12.17
N ASP A 134 -0.40 -10.90 -12.29
CA ASP A 134 -0.07 -11.52 -13.59
C ASP A 134 -1.24 -12.35 -14.13
N SER A 135 -2.07 -12.90 -13.22
CA SER A 135 -3.32 -13.59 -13.58
C SER A 135 -4.36 -12.63 -14.20
N LEU A 136 -4.32 -11.34 -13.87
CA LEU A 136 -5.21 -10.32 -14.45
C LEU A 136 -4.77 -9.85 -15.83
N GLN A 137 -3.47 -9.93 -16.17
CA GLN A 137 -2.96 -9.42 -17.45
C GLN A 137 -3.56 -10.15 -18.66
N ASN A 138 -3.98 -11.40 -18.48
CA ASN A 138 -4.63 -12.21 -19.53
C ASN A 138 -6.15 -12.03 -19.61
N THR A 139 -6.74 -11.21 -18.72
CA THR A 139 -8.21 -11.04 -18.59
C THR A 139 -8.66 -9.69 -19.14
N THR A 140 -9.98 -9.48 -19.28
CA THR A 140 -10.62 -8.24 -19.73
C THR A 140 -10.27 -6.99 -18.90
N GLU A 141 -9.77 -7.18 -17.68
CA GLU A 141 -9.47 -6.12 -16.70
C GLU A 141 -8.01 -5.66 -16.71
N SER A 142 -7.27 -5.86 -17.82
CA SER A 142 -5.87 -5.43 -17.95
C SER A 142 -5.66 -3.92 -17.66
N TRP A 143 -6.70 -3.11 -17.88
CA TRP A 143 -6.69 -1.69 -17.57
C TRP A 143 -6.39 -1.38 -16.11
N LEU A 144 -6.74 -2.27 -15.17
CA LEU A 144 -6.48 -2.08 -13.74
C LEU A 144 -4.98 -2.14 -13.44
N VAL A 145 -4.26 -3.06 -14.09
CA VAL A 145 -2.80 -3.19 -13.94
C VAL A 145 -2.11 -1.96 -14.50
N ASP A 146 -2.49 -1.51 -15.70
CA ASP A 146 -1.98 -0.28 -16.30
C ASP A 146 -2.28 0.95 -15.44
N PHE A 147 -3.47 0.98 -14.82
CA PHE A 147 -3.88 2.02 -13.91
C PHE A 147 -3.03 2.03 -12.63
N LEU A 148 -2.77 0.87 -12.02
CA LEU A 148 -1.88 0.76 -10.86
C LEU A 148 -0.44 1.20 -11.21
N PHE A 149 0.06 0.85 -12.39
CA PHE A 149 1.36 1.34 -12.86
C PHE A 149 1.37 2.85 -13.09
N ALA A 150 0.29 3.43 -13.62
CA ALA A 150 0.15 4.87 -13.77
C ALA A 150 0.14 5.59 -12.41
N PHE A 151 -0.53 5.01 -11.40
CA PHE A 151 -0.51 5.50 -10.02
C PHE A 151 0.87 5.41 -9.39
N ASN A 152 1.58 4.30 -9.58
CA ASN A 152 2.91 4.12 -9.01
C ASN A 152 3.91 5.14 -9.57
N ARG A 153 3.79 5.48 -10.87
CA ARG A 153 4.61 6.51 -11.54
C ARG A 153 4.12 7.95 -11.33
N GLY A 154 2.90 8.14 -10.84
CA GLY A 154 2.29 9.46 -10.68
C GLY A 154 2.01 10.19 -12.00
N ASP A 155 1.71 9.46 -13.09
CA ASP A 155 1.46 10.06 -14.41
C ASP A 155 -0.01 10.46 -14.57
N ILE A 156 -0.27 11.77 -14.46
CA ILE A 156 -1.62 12.36 -14.58
C ILE A 156 -2.18 12.24 -16.00
N GLN A 157 -1.33 12.20 -17.04
CA GLN A 157 -1.79 12.09 -18.42
C GLN A 157 -2.39 10.72 -18.70
N ARG A 158 -1.71 9.67 -18.25
CA ARG A 158 -2.21 8.29 -18.37
C ARG A 158 -3.50 8.10 -17.56
N PHE A 159 -3.59 8.74 -16.40
CA PHE A 159 -4.82 8.74 -15.60
C PHE A 159 -6.02 9.34 -16.35
N GLU A 160 -5.84 10.48 -17.02
CA GLU A 160 -6.88 11.11 -17.85
C GLU A 160 -7.28 10.24 -19.05
N LEU A 161 -6.32 9.58 -19.70
CA LEU A 161 -6.58 8.68 -20.84
C LEU A 161 -7.37 7.44 -20.43
N LEU A 162 -7.17 6.93 -19.21
CA LEU A 162 -7.86 5.75 -18.69
C LEU A 162 -9.24 6.08 -18.09
N ARG A 163 -9.60 7.37 -17.96
CA ARG A 163 -10.90 7.87 -17.48
C ARG A 163 -12.13 7.16 -18.03
N PRO A 164 -12.29 6.96 -19.36
CA PRO A 164 -13.47 6.31 -19.90
C PRO A 164 -13.59 4.82 -19.50
N SER A 165 -12.48 4.14 -19.21
CA SER A 165 -12.47 2.72 -18.86
C SER A 165 -12.88 2.49 -17.42
N TRP A 166 -12.33 3.27 -16.47
CA TRP A 166 -12.67 3.11 -15.05
C TRP A 166 -13.99 3.80 -14.66
N SER A 167 -14.50 4.74 -15.45
CA SER A 167 -15.83 5.35 -15.23
C SER A 167 -17.00 4.35 -15.40
N LYS A 168 -16.73 3.14 -15.89
CA LYS A 168 -17.71 2.04 -15.97
C LYS A 168 -18.09 1.48 -14.59
N GLN A 169 -17.24 1.69 -13.58
CA GLN A 169 -17.48 1.19 -12.24
C GLN A 169 -17.95 2.32 -11.31
N ASP A 170 -19.08 2.10 -10.64
CA ASP A 170 -19.74 3.11 -9.81
C ASP A 170 -18.89 3.50 -8.58
N ASP A 171 -18.13 2.58 -8.00
CA ASP A 171 -17.28 2.81 -6.81
C ASP A 171 -16.17 3.85 -7.08
N LEU A 172 -15.54 3.77 -8.27
CA LEU A 172 -14.49 4.70 -8.69
C LEU A 172 -15.09 6.05 -9.09
N ARG A 173 -16.30 6.05 -9.65
CA ARG A 173 -17.01 7.27 -10.04
C ARG A 173 -17.39 8.11 -8.81
N ASN A 174 -17.88 7.47 -7.76
CA ASN A 174 -18.23 8.15 -6.51
C ASN A 174 -16.99 8.77 -5.84
N ASN A 175 -15.82 8.12 -5.96
CA ASN A 175 -14.58 8.52 -5.30
C ASN A 175 -13.55 9.22 -6.22
N THR A 176 -14.00 9.79 -7.34
CA THR A 176 -13.11 10.49 -8.30
C THR A 176 -12.24 11.59 -7.67
N VAL A 177 -12.83 12.41 -6.80
CA VAL A 177 -12.12 13.51 -6.14
C VAL A 177 -11.00 13.00 -5.21
N LEU A 178 -11.21 11.85 -4.56
CA LEU A 178 -10.21 11.20 -3.71
C LEU A 178 -9.05 10.68 -4.56
N LEU A 179 -9.34 10.01 -5.68
CA LEU A 179 -8.33 9.50 -6.60
C LEU A 179 -7.48 10.62 -7.21
N GLU A 180 -8.10 11.74 -7.62
CA GLU A 180 -7.38 12.91 -8.13
C GLU A 180 -6.45 13.52 -7.08
N ARG A 181 -6.89 13.61 -5.82
CA ARG A 181 -6.03 14.06 -4.72
C ARG A 181 -4.88 13.10 -4.48
N LYS A 182 -5.15 11.79 -4.53
CA LYS A 182 -4.18 10.72 -4.29
C LYS A 182 -3.09 10.68 -5.35
N ILE A 183 -3.45 10.76 -6.64
CA ILE A 183 -2.47 10.78 -7.73
C ILE A 183 -1.58 12.03 -7.66
N ARG A 184 -2.13 13.19 -7.29
CA ARG A 184 -1.34 14.42 -7.09
C ARG A 184 -0.33 14.28 -5.94
N LEU A 185 -0.73 13.65 -4.83
CA LEU A 185 0.19 13.35 -3.71
C LEU A 185 1.30 12.38 -4.13
N LEU A 186 0.97 11.34 -4.90
CA LEU A 186 1.95 10.39 -5.42
C LEU A 186 2.91 11.04 -6.42
N CYS A 187 2.41 11.94 -7.25
CA CYS A 187 3.20 12.73 -8.18
C CYS A 187 4.22 13.61 -7.44
N LEU A 188 3.79 14.28 -6.36
CA LEU A 188 4.68 15.04 -5.48
C LEU A 188 5.74 14.15 -4.81
N LEU A 189 5.35 12.96 -4.36
CA LEU A 189 6.27 11.99 -3.77
C LEU A 189 7.32 11.51 -4.77
N GLU A 190 6.92 11.17 -5.99
CA GLU A 190 7.84 10.75 -7.05
C GLU A 190 8.81 11.86 -7.41
N LEU A 191 8.34 13.11 -7.47
CA LEU A 191 9.19 14.27 -7.71
C LEU A 191 10.21 14.46 -6.57
N ALA A 192 9.78 14.32 -5.32
CA ALA A 192 10.68 14.39 -4.17
C ALA A 192 11.69 13.23 -4.14
N PHE A 193 11.31 12.05 -4.63
CA PHE A 193 12.17 10.87 -4.69
C PHE A 193 13.19 10.91 -5.83
N ALA A 194 12.80 11.42 -7.01
CA ALA A 194 13.67 11.55 -8.17
C ALA A 194 14.84 12.51 -7.94
N ARG A 195 14.68 13.47 -7.02
CA ARG A 195 15.72 14.45 -6.71
C ARG A 195 16.84 13.87 -5.83
N PRO A 196 18.11 14.21 -6.11
CA PRO A 196 19.22 13.80 -5.27
C PRO A 196 19.15 14.49 -3.89
N PRO A 197 19.73 13.87 -2.86
CA PRO A 197 19.68 14.40 -1.50
C PRO A 197 20.43 15.73 -1.29
N THR A 198 21.26 16.12 -2.26
CA THR A 198 22.02 17.37 -2.26
C THR A 198 21.20 18.61 -2.62
N ASP A 199 20.11 18.45 -3.39
CA ASP A 199 19.22 19.56 -3.75
C ASP A 199 17.75 19.16 -3.58
N ARG A 200 17.29 19.25 -2.32
CA ARG A 200 15.91 18.92 -1.94
C ARG A 200 15.00 20.15 -1.85
N LYS A 201 15.40 21.25 -2.50
CA LYS A 201 14.53 22.41 -2.72
C LYS A 201 13.64 22.11 -3.91
N ILE A 202 12.32 22.24 -3.73
CA ILE A 202 11.33 22.06 -4.79
C ILE A 202 10.57 23.36 -4.94
N SER A 203 10.63 23.98 -6.12
CA SER A 203 9.88 25.20 -6.40
C SER A 203 8.39 24.90 -6.61
N PHE A 204 7.51 25.81 -6.19
CA PHE A 204 6.06 25.64 -6.39
C PHE A 204 5.67 25.62 -7.87
N GLU A 205 6.41 26.33 -8.71
CA GLU A 205 6.19 26.34 -10.16
C GLU A 205 6.44 24.96 -10.78
N GLU A 206 7.43 24.22 -10.28
CA GLU A 206 7.70 22.86 -10.74
C GLU A 206 6.63 21.88 -10.27
N ILE A 207 6.20 21.97 -9.00
CA ILE A 207 5.08 21.17 -8.48
C ILE A 207 3.82 21.45 -9.30
N ARG A 208 3.52 22.71 -9.59
CA ARG A 208 2.40 23.11 -10.44
C ARG A 208 2.44 22.44 -11.80
N ARG A 209 3.60 22.46 -12.50
CA ARG A 209 3.72 21.85 -13.83
C ARG A 209 3.47 20.35 -13.80
N VAL A 210 4.02 19.69 -12.80
CA VAL A 210 4.02 18.23 -12.67
C VAL A 210 2.68 17.72 -12.15
N CYS A 211 2.14 18.35 -11.11
CA CYS A 211 0.87 17.98 -10.49
C CYS A 211 -0.37 18.60 -11.17
N ARG A 212 -0.19 19.51 -12.14
CA ARG A 212 -1.27 20.24 -12.85
C ARG A 212 -2.29 20.86 -11.90
N VAL A 213 -1.82 21.53 -10.86
CA VAL A 213 -2.65 22.22 -9.86
C VAL A 213 -2.42 23.71 -9.87
N ASP A 214 -3.43 24.47 -9.43
CA ASP A 214 -3.29 25.90 -9.26
C ASP A 214 -2.29 26.26 -8.16
N MET A 215 -1.63 27.40 -8.30
CA MET A 215 -0.60 27.86 -7.35
C MET A 215 -1.10 27.90 -5.90
N LYS A 216 -2.38 28.25 -5.68
CA LYS A 216 -2.98 28.27 -4.34
C LYS A 216 -3.17 26.86 -3.75
N GLU A 217 -3.42 25.87 -4.61
CA GLU A 217 -3.63 24.49 -4.17
C GLU A 217 -2.32 23.73 -3.93
N VAL A 218 -1.20 24.18 -4.51
CA VAL A 218 0.13 23.59 -4.31
C VAL A 218 0.49 23.55 -2.83
N GLU A 219 0.26 24.65 -2.11
CA GLU A 219 0.54 24.73 -0.67
C GLU A 219 -0.33 23.77 0.13
N HIS A 220 -1.63 23.71 -0.17
CA HIS A 220 -2.54 22.76 0.48
C HIS A 220 -2.16 21.30 0.19
N LEU A 221 -1.67 20.99 -1.02
CA LEU A 221 -1.18 19.66 -1.36
C LEU A 221 0.07 19.30 -0.55
N PHE A 222 1.03 20.22 -0.44
CA PHE A 222 2.26 20.02 0.31
C PHE A 222 1.98 19.87 1.81
N MET A 223 1.10 20.71 2.36
CA MET A 223 0.64 20.59 3.75
C MET A 223 -0.03 19.25 4.01
N LYS A 224 -0.90 18.77 3.12
CA LYS A 224 -1.52 17.44 3.24
C LYS A 224 -0.49 16.30 3.23
N ALA A 225 0.52 16.38 2.36
CA ALA A 225 1.61 15.40 2.31
C ALA A 225 2.41 15.35 3.62
N LEU A 226 2.64 16.51 4.25
CA LEU A 226 3.26 16.62 5.57
C LEU A 226 2.34 16.06 6.67
N SER A 227 1.05 16.39 6.66
CA SER A 227 0.08 15.92 7.66
C SER A 227 -0.12 14.40 7.64
N LYS A 228 -0.12 13.79 6.44
CA LYS A 228 -0.19 12.33 6.28
C LYS A 228 1.15 11.63 6.56
N GLY A 229 2.21 12.38 6.84
CA GLY A 229 3.53 11.82 7.15
C GLY A 229 4.22 11.16 5.96
N LEU A 230 3.78 11.44 4.73
CA LEU A 230 4.38 10.90 3.52
C LEU A 230 5.75 11.55 3.26
N ILE A 231 5.87 12.82 3.63
CA ILE A 231 7.05 13.66 3.50
C ILE A 231 7.28 14.37 4.84
N LYS A 232 8.54 14.63 5.20
CA LYS A 232 8.91 15.60 6.23
C LYS A 232 9.70 16.73 5.59
N GLY A 233 9.48 17.94 6.07
CA GLY A 233 10.03 19.13 5.44
C GLY A 233 9.46 20.42 6.01
N TYR A 234 9.87 21.54 5.43
CA TYR A 234 9.33 22.86 5.72
C TYR A 234 8.99 23.59 4.43
N ILE A 235 8.03 24.50 4.51
CA ILE A 235 7.57 25.32 3.40
C ILE A 235 8.11 26.73 3.58
N ASP A 236 8.76 27.27 2.56
CA ASP A 236 9.13 28.68 2.47
C ASP A 236 8.22 29.37 1.45
N GLU A 237 7.23 30.10 1.96
CA GLU A 237 6.25 30.82 1.13
C GLU A 237 6.88 32.03 0.43
N VAL A 238 7.88 32.68 1.04
CA VAL A 238 8.52 33.88 0.49
C VAL A 238 9.34 33.51 -0.75
N GLU A 239 10.10 32.42 -0.67
CA GLU A 239 10.85 31.86 -1.81
C GLU A 239 9.99 30.96 -2.72
N ARG A 240 8.71 30.74 -2.37
CA ARG A 240 7.79 29.82 -3.05
C ARG A 240 8.42 28.45 -3.30
N SER A 241 9.05 27.90 -2.27
CA SER A 241 9.83 26.67 -2.33
C SER A 241 9.57 25.79 -1.12
N GLY A 242 9.40 24.49 -1.34
CA GLY A 242 9.32 23.47 -0.28
C GLY A 242 10.66 22.76 -0.12
N TYR A 243 11.13 22.60 1.10
CA TYR A 243 12.32 21.82 1.43
C TYR A 243 11.91 20.48 2.00
N VAL A 244 12.33 19.40 1.34
CA VAL A 244 11.99 18.03 1.76
C VAL A 244 13.17 17.40 2.49
N SER A 245 13.02 17.05 3.77
CA SER A 245 14.06 16.41 4.59
C SER A 245 13.95 14.89 4.64
N TRP A 246 12.77 14.33 4.39
CA TRP A 246 12.56 12.89 4.39
C TRP A 246 11.34 12.52 3.54
N VAL A 247 11.39 11.36 2.91
CA VAL A 247 10.29 10.79 2.12
C VAL A 247 10.07 9.36 2.57
N GLN A 248 8.82 8.92 2.62
CA GLN A 248 8.47 7.54 2.95
C GLN A 248 9.12 6.57 1.94
N PRO A 249 9.83 5.53 2.41
CA PRO A 249 10.40 4.51 1.54
C PRO A 249 9.31 3.81 0.73
N ARG A 250 9.60 3.56 -0.55
CA ARG A 250 8.73 2.83 -1.48
C ARG A 250 9.50 1.67 -2.09
N VAL A 251 8.76 0.70 -2.61
CA VAL A 251 9.37 -0.40 -3.37
C VAL A 251 10.00 0.18 -4.64
N LEU A 252 11.24 -0.20 -4.88
CA LEU A 252 12.07 0.32 -5.94
C LEU A 252 11.99 -0.57 -7.17
N ASP A 253 11.98 0.05 -8.34
CA ASP A 253 12.17 -0.67 -9.60
C ASP A 253 13.67 -1.04 -9.77
N ARG A 254 13.94 -2.08 -10.56
CA ARG A 254 15.30 -2.56 -10.85
C ARG A 254 16.22 -1.45 -11.35
N GLN A 255 15.70 -0.54 -12.18
CA GLN A 255 16.44 0.62 -12.68
C GLN A 255 16.85 1.61 -11.57
N GLN A 256 16.01 1.78 -10.55
CA GLN A 256 16.31 2.65 -9.42
C GLN A 256 17.38 2.02 -8.52
N ILE A 257 17.35 0.70 -8.34
CA ILE A 257 18.37 -0.06 -7.61
C ILE A 257 19.73 0.06 -8.30
N GLU A 258 19.78 -0.01 -9.63
CA GLU A 258 21.02 0.16 -10.40
C GLU A 258 21.63 1.57 -10.22
N LYS A 259 20.80 2.61 -10.20
CA LYS A 259 21.23 3.99 -9.89
C LYS A 259 21.78 4.10 -8.46
N MET A 260 21.15 3.44 -7.48
CA MET A 260 21.65 3.41 -6.10
C MET A 260 23.00 2.67 -6.00
N SER A 261 23.11 1.51 -6.65
CA SER A 261 24.37 0.76 -6.71
C SER A 261 25.48 1.64 -7.27
N SER A 262 25.22 2.35 -8.37
CA SER A 262 26.20 3.24 -9.00
C SER A 262 26.64 4.38 -8.07
N LYS A 263 25.70 4.97 -7.32
CA LYS A 263 26.01 6.01 -6.32
C LYS A 263 26.84 5.48 -5.16
N ILE A 264 26.51 4.29 -4.65
CA ILE A 264 27.29 3.66 -3.57
C ILE A 264 28.70 3.32 -4.08
N SER A 265 28.84 2.80 -5.29
CA SER A 265 30.14 2.56 -5.90
C SER A 265 30.96 3.84 -6.06
N GLN A 266 30.34 4.96 -6.43
CA GLN A 266 31.02 6.25 -6.49
C GLN A 266 31.46 6.70 -5.09
N TRP A 267 30.58 6.58 -4.09
CA TRP A 267 30.92 6.94 -2.72
C TRP A 267 32.06 6.07 -2.15
N CYS A 268 32.08 4.77 -2.43
CA CYS A 268 33.20 3.90 -2.06
C CYS A 268 34.51 4.38 -2.67
N LYS A 269 34.52 4.78 -3.96
CA LYS A 269 35.71 5.35 -4.61
C LYS A 269 36.15 6.66 -3.96
N ASP A 270 35.20 7.52 -3.60
CA ASP A 270 35.51 8.80 -2.94
C ASP A 270 36.14 8.57 -1.55
N VAL A 271 35.64 7.59 -0.79
CA VAL A 271 36.21 7.20 0.51
C VAL A 271 37.60 6.57 0.35
N GLU A 272 37.81 5.73 -0.66
CA GLU A 272 39.11 5.12 -0.97
C GLU A 272 40.15 6.19 -1.35
N ASN A 273 39.76 7.17 -2.16
CA ASN A 273 40.61 8.33 -2.51
C ASN A 273 40.98 9.15 -1.26
N VAL A 274 40.05 9.38 -0.34
CA VAL A 274 40.32 10.06 0.93
C VAL A 274 41.25 9.22 1.82
N GLY A 275 41.06 7.90 1.83
CA GLY A 275 41.95 6.96 2.52
C GLY A 275 43.40 7.09 2.04
N HIS A 276 43.62 7.00 0.72
CA HIS A 276 44.94 7.18 0.13
C HIS A 276 45.55 8.57 0.40
N PHE A 277 44.73 9.62 0.40
CA PHE A 277 45.20 10.96 0.73
C PHE A 277 45.69 11.07 2.18
N ILE A 278 44.97 10.43 3.11
CA ILE A 278 45.36 10.38 4.52
C ILE A 278 46.61 9.52 4.71
N GLU A 279 46.69 8.34 4.08
CA GLU A 279 47.86 7.46 4.18
C GLU A 279 49.16 8.17 3.73
N ASN A 280 49.09 8.87 2.59
CA ASN A 280 50.24 9.61 2.06
C ASN A 280 50.72 10.73 2.98
N ARG A 281 49.79 11.47 3.63
CA ARG A 281 50.15 12.54 4.58
C ARG A 281 50.51 12.02 5.97
N ALA A 282 49.88 10.93 6.41
CA ALA A 282 50.14 10.33 7.70
C ALA A 282 51.49 9.63 7.74
N GLN A 283 51.96 9.07 6.62
CA GLN A 283 53.33 8.52 6.53
C GLN A 283 54.41 9.59 6.79
N GLU A 284 54.23 10.83 6.33
CA GLU A 284 55.20 11.91 6.63
C GLU A 284 55.24 12.27 8.13
N ILE A 285 54.13 12.13 8.85
CA ILE A 285 54.02 12.53 10.26
C ILE A 285 54.38 11.38 11.23
N LEU A 286 54.06 10.13 10.87
CA LEU A 286 54.25 8.97 11.75
C LEU A 286 55.68 8.37 11.70
N ILE A 287 56.50 8.75 10.71
CA ILE A 287 57.87 8.23 10.53
C ILE A 287 58.92 9.25 11.07
N GLN A 288 58.49 10.39 11.63
CA GLN A 288 59.32 11.34 12.37
C GLN A 288 59.34 11.04 13.87
#